data_AF-A0A840P4X5-F1
#
_entry.id   AF-A0A840P4X5-F1
#
_cell.length_a   1.000
_cell.length_b   1.000
_cell.length_c   1.000
_cell.angle_alpha   90.00
_cell.angle_beta   90.00
_cell.angle_gamma   90.00
#
_symmetry.space_group_name_H-M   'P 1'
#
loop_
_entity.id
_entity.type
_entity.pdbx_description
1 polymer ?
#
loop_
_entity_poly.entity_id
_entity_poly.type
_entity_poly.pdbx_seq_one_letter_code
_entity_poly.pdbx_strand_id
1 'polypeptide(L)'
;MGGLRCVDGSYLSVTPLPCADSVGVPYEVTLELRRDGAPYGVVGERCGWFLSRLAAEVARARAGRAGGPCRWPDPDDRFPEGEPEAELFSFRYRSRSGVVGGGELRCHVRTLPVWTPRAGAGRGAAGRWRVTRRALVEAWGGERVGLRAVLTSGELAAFLDGLVGEVEECLTAAGRPRGGRGNIAGRLPGKAADTASMAQTGPEGGDNCV
;
A
#
# COMPACT_ATOMS: atom_id res chain seq x y z
N MET A 1 11.32 4.68 2.51
CA MET A 1 10.62 4.09 3.66
C MET A 1 9.56 5.05 4.16
N GLY A 2 8.38 4.98 3.53
CA GLY A 2 7.19 5.70 3.95
C GLY A 2 6.59 5.08 5.22
N GLY A 3 6.60 5.81 6.32
CA GLY A 3 5.94 5.38 7.54
C GLY A 3 5.54 6.56 8.41
N LEU A 4 4.57 6.33 9.27
CA LEU A 4 3.82 7.36 9.96
C LEU A 4 3.99 7.19 11.47
N ARG A 5 4.34 8.30 12.15
CA ARG A 5 4.29 8.33 13.62
C ARG A 5 2.84 8.51 14.07
N CYS A 6 2.35 7.58 14.87
CA CYS A 6 0.99 7.62 15.39
C CYS A 6 0.91 8.42 16.69
N VAL A 7 -0.29 8.89 17.02
CA VAL A 7 -0.58 9.70 18.22
C VAL A 7 -0.29 8.94 19.52
N ASP A 8 -0.42 7.61 19.51
CA ASP A 8 -0.09 6.74 20.65
C ASP A 8 1.43 6.50 20.81
N GLY A 9 2.25 7.10 19.93
CA GLY A 9 3.69 6.94 19.91
C GLY A 9 4.20 5.76 19.09
N SER A 10 3.32 4.92 18.54
CA SER A 10 3.73 3.82 17.66
C SER A 10 4.15 4.31 16.27
N TYR A 11 4.77 3.42 15.49
CA TYR A 11 5.15 3.67 14.11
C TYR A 11 4.44 2.70 13.14
N LEU A 12 3.67 3.26 12.21
CA LEU A 12 3.00 2.52 11.15
C LEU A 12 3.86 2.55 9.88
N SER A 13 4.41 1.42 9.48
CA SER A 13 5.06 1.26 8.17
C SER A 13 4.04 0.82 7.13
N VAL A 14 4.12 1.41 5.94
CA VAL A 14 3.23 1.09 4.80
C VAL A 14 4.11 0.72 3.62
N THR A 15 4.08 -0.55 3.21
CA THR A 15 4.99 -1.09 2.20
C THR A 15 4.20 -1.60 0.99
N PRO A 16 4.51 -1.14 -0.23
CA PRO A 16 3.93 -1.72 -1.45
C PRO A 16 4.38 -3.17 -1.65
N LEU A 17 3.43 -4.05 -1.92
CA LEU A 17 3.66 -5.43 -2.33
C LEU A 17 3.14 -5.62 -3.76
N PRO A 18 4.00 -5.94 -4.75
CA PRO A 18 3.56 -6.20 -6.11
C PRO A 18 2.73 -7.48 -6.18
N CYS A 19 1.63 -7.44 -6.93
CA CYS A 19 0.89 -8.63 -7.32
C CYS A 19 1.17 -8.91 -8.80
N ALA A 20 1.65 -10.13 -9.06
CA ALA A 20 2.00 -10.61 -10.38
C ALA A 20 0.84 -11.36 -11.04
N ASP A 21 0.75 -11.27 -12.36
CA ASP A 21 -0.15 -12.09 -13.15
C ASP A 21 0.35 -13.56 -13.23
N SER A 22 -0.36 -14.40 -13.98
CA SER A 22 0.00 -15.81 -14.15
C SER A 22 1.34 -16.04 -14.85
N VAL A 23 1.91 -15.02 -15.50
CA VAL A 23 3.22 -15.08 -16.15
C VAL A 23 4.32 -14.40 -15.33
N GLY A 24 4.01 -13.97 -14.10
CA GLY A 24 4.97 -13.42 -13.16
C GLY A 24 5.26 -11.92 -13.34
N VAL A 25 4.47 -11.21 -14.15
CA VAL A 25 4.61 -9.77 -14.40
C VAL A 25 3.74 -9.00 -13.40
N PRO A 26 4.33 -8.11 -12.58
CA PRO A 26 3.56 -7.23 -11.72
C PRO A 26 2.73 -6.22 -12.51
N TYR A 27 1.45 -6.19 -12.19
CA TYR A 27 0.49 -5.29 -12.84
C TYR A 27 -0.26 -4.41 -11.82
N GLU A 28 -0.19 -4.76 -10.54
CA GLU A 28 -0.82 -4.02 -9.45
C GLU A 28 0.01 -4.12 -8.16
N VAL A 29 -0.35 -3.29 -7.18
CA VAL A 29 0.23 -3.32 -5.84
C VAL A 29 -0.88 -3.41 -4.80
N THR A 30 -0.57 -4.10 -3.71
CA THR A 30 -1.28 -4.02 -2.41
C THR A 30 -0.36 -3.33 -1.41
N LEU A 31 -0.88 -2.95 -0.24
CA LEU A 31 -0.11 -2.35 0.83
C LEU A 31 -0.07 -3.29 2.03
N GLU A 32 1.12 -3.69 2.46
CA GLU A 32 1.35 -4.29 3.76
C GLU A 32 1.47 -3.19 4.82
N LEU A 33 0.75 -3.37 5.92
CA LEU A 33 0.81 -2.50 7.10
C LEU A 33 1.56 -3.22 8.21
N ARG A 34 2.52 -2.53 8.83
CA ARG A 34 3.24 -3.03 10.02
C ARG A 34 3.20 -2.00 11.14
N ARG A 35 2.91 -2.43 12.36
CA ARG A 35 2.99 -1.60 13.58
C ARG A 35 4.26 -1.97 14.33
N ASP A 36 5.17 -1.02 14.47
CA ASP A 36 6.44 -1.22 15.21
C ASP A 36 7.20 -2.47 14.72
N GLY A 37 7.11 -2.74 13.41
CA GLY A 37 7.71 -3.90 12.75
C GLY A 37 6.87 -5.19 12.79
N ALA A 38 5.80 -5.28 13.58
CA ALA A 38 4.89 -6.42 13.60
C ALA A 38 3.81 -6.32 12.49
N PRO A 39 3.43 -7.43 11.82
CA PRO A 39 2.33 -7.42 10.84
C PRO A 39 1.04 -6.86 11.44
N TYR A 40 0.39 -5.96 10.72
CA TYR A 40 -0.80 -5.26 11.20
C TYR A 40 -2.01 -5.44 10.25
N GLY A 41 -1.77 -5.51 8.94
CA GLY A 41 -2.82 -5.79 7.96
C GLY A 41 -2.32 -5.71 6.52
N VAL A 42 -3.20 -6.06 5.57
CA VAL A 42 -2.94 -5.90 4.13
C VAL A 42 -4.14 -5.21 3.52
N VAL A 43 -3.93 -4.15 2.74
CA VAL A 43 -5.00 -3.30 2.21
C VAL A 43 -4.75 -2.90 0.77
N GLY A 44 -5.80 -2.39 0.10
CA GLY A 44 -5.64 -1.59 -1.11
C GLY A 44 -5.18 -2.38 -2.33
N GLU A 45 -5.92 -3.44 -2.68
CA GLU A 45 -5.79 -4.04 -4.01
C GLU A 45 -5.91 -2.93 -5.08
N ARG A 46 -4.93 -2.87 -5.99
CA ARG A 46 -4.94 -1.93 -7.14
C ARG A 46 -4.84 -0.46 -6.75
N CYS A 47 -4.23 -0.14 -5.61
CA CYS A 47 -4.14 1.24 -5.14
C CYS A 47 -3.07 2.09 -5.84
N GLY A 48 -2.13 1.51 -6.58
CA GLY A 48 -0.98 2.24 -7.15
C GLY A 48 -1.35 3.49 -7.97
N TRP A 49 -2.28 3.35 -8.93
CA TRP A 49 -2.75 4.49 -9.72
C TRP A 49 -3.43 5.57 -8.86
N PHE A 50 -4.20 5.14 -7.85
CA PHE A 50 -4.88 6.06 -6.94
C PHE A 50 -3.86 6.86 -6.12
N LEU A 51 -2.81 6.22 -5.61
CA LEU A 51 -1.74 6.87 -4.85
C LEU A 51 -1.01 7.92 -5.70
N SER A 52 -0.60 7.58 -6.93
CA SER A 52 0.07 8.51 -7.84
C SER A 52 -0.81 9.71 -8.18
N ARG A 53 -2.11 9.47 -8.43
CA ARG A 53 -3.08 10.55 -8.68
C ARG A 53 -3.21 11.46 -7.46
N LEU A 54 -3.39 10.89 -6.27
CA LEU A 54 -3.56 11.66 -5.04
C LEU A 54 -2.30 12.48 -4.70
N ALA A 55 -1.10 11.91 -4.87
CA ALA A 55 0.16 12.62 -4.69
C ALA A 55 0.22 13.89 -5.57
N ALA A 56 -0.14 13.75 -6.84
CA ALA A 56 -0.20 14.88 -7.78
C ALA A 56 -1.26 15.92 -7.38
N GLU A 57 -2.42 15.50 -6.89
CA GLU A 57 -3.48 16.40 -6.41
C GLU A 57 -3.05 17.18 -5.16
N VAL A 58 -2.41 16.52 -4.18
CA VAL A 58 -1.87 17.17 -2.98
C VAL A 58 -0.77 18.17 -3.36
N ALA A 59 0.16 17.80 -4.25
CA ALA A 59 1.21 18.69 -4.74
C ALA A 59 0.63 19.95 -5.42
N ARG A 60 -0.41 19.79 -6.26
CA ARG A 60 -1.12 20.92 -6.90
C ARG A 60 -1.81 21.82 -5.89
N ALA A 61 -2.48 21.24 -4.89
CA ALA A 61 -3.13 22.00 -3.82
C ALA A 61 -2.09 22.84 -3.04
N ARG A 62 -0.96 22.23 -2.65
CA ARG A 62 0.14 22.93 -1.97
C ARG A 62 0.71 24.08 -2.80
N ALA A 63 0.88 23.87 -4.10
CA ALA A 63 1.39 24.89 -5.02
C ALA A 63 0.43 26.09 -5.21
N GLY A 64 -0.81 26.03 -4.70
CA GLY A 64 -1.78 27.12 -4.81
C GLY A 64 -2.30 27.34 -6.24
N ARG A 65 -2.17 26.33 -7.12
CA ARG A 65 -2.53 26.44 -8.55
C ARG A 65 -4.01 26.16 -8.84
N ALA A 66 -4.87 26.11 -7.82
CA ALA A 66 -6.28 25.75 -7.93
C ALA A 66 -7.21 26.89 -8.41
N GLY A 67 -6.69 27.92 -9.09
CA GLY A 67 -7.53 28.85 -9.87
C GLY A 67 -8.36 29.88 -9.07
N GLY A 68 -7.99 30.23 -7.84
CA GLY A 68 -8.67 31.24 -7.04
C GLY A 68 -7.79 31.82 -5.91
N PRO A 69 -8.26 32.84 -5.17
CA PRO A 69 -7.54 33.36 -4.00
C PRO A 69 -7.31 32.23 -3.00
N CYS A 70 -6.07 32.09 -2.52
CA CYS A 70 -5.68 30.96 -1.69
C CYS A 70 -6.39 31.02 -0.33
N ARG A 71 -7.49 30.24 -0.19
CA ARG A 71 -8.29 30.15 1.06
C ARG A 71 -7.45 29.77 2.28
N TRP A 72 -6.36 29.04 2.06
CA TRP A 72 -5.43 28.56 3.09
C TRP A 72 -4.05 29.18 2.87
N PRO A 73 -3.71 30.25 3.60
CA PRO A 73 -2.44 30.97 3.42
C PRO A 73 -1.22 30.09 3.66
N ASP A 74 -1.29 29.21 4.66
CA ASP A 74 -0.24 28.25 4.98
C ASP A 74 -0.26 27.07 3.99
N PRO A 75 0.85 26.80 3.26
CA PRO A 75 0.95 25.62 2.39
C PRO A 75 0.61 24.30 3.09
N ASP A 76 0.90 24.18 4.39
CA ASP A 76 0.67 22.97 5.18
C ASP A 76 -0.80 22.74 5.53
N ASP A 77 -1.66 23.74 5.31
CA ASP A 77 -3.12 23.63 5.42
C ASP A 77 -3.79 23.43 4.04
N ARG A 78 -3.02 23.40 2.94
CA ARG A 78 -3.55 23.23 1.58
C ARG A 78 -3.66 21.75 1.22
N PHE A 79 -4.88 21.23 1.22
CA PHE A 79 -5.23 19.90 0.71
C PHE A 79 -6.14 20.04 -0.51
N PRO A 80 -6.28 18.98 -1.34
CA PRO A 80 -7.25 18.96 -2.44
C PRO A 80 -8.63 19.46 -2.00
N GLU A 81 -9.29 20.18 -2.91
CA GLU A 81 -10.61 20.75 -2.65
C GLU A 81 -11.69 19.67 -2.63
N GLY A 82 -12.68 19.84 -1.75
CA GLY A 82 -13.76 18.89 -1.48
C GLY A 82 -14.56 19.35 -0.25
N GLU A 83 -15.49 18.51 0.21
CA GLU A 83 -16.25 18.77 1.43
C GLU A 83 -15.33 19.01 2.66
N PRO A 84 -15.79 19.72 3.71
CA PRO A 84 -14.99 20.07 4.89
C PRO A 84 -14.34 18.87 5.60
N GLU A 85 -14.89 17.67 5.40
CA GLU A 85 -14.38 16.38 5.88
C GLU A 85 -14.07 15.42 4.69
N ALA A 86 -13.44 15.95 3.64
CA ALA A 86 -13.11 15.16 2.45
C ALA A 86 -12.25 13.93 2.78
N GLU A 87 -12.77 12.75 2.44
CA GLU A 87 -12.00 11.51 2.38
C GLU A 87 -11.06 11.59 1.18
N LEU A 88 -9.75 11.49 1.43
CA LEU A 88 -8.73 11.45 0.39
C LEU A 88 -8.57 10.03 -0.15
N PHE A 89 -8.68 9.02 0.72
CA PHE A 89 -8.74 7.61 0.31
C PHE A 89 -9.32 6.72 1.41
N SER A 90 -9.85 5.57 1.00
CA SER A 90 -10.12 4.43 1.88
C SER A 90 -9.70 3.15 1.15
N PHE A 91 -8.67 2.49 1.68
CA PHE A 91 -8.18 1.21 1.21
C PHE A 91 -8.59 0.14 2.20
N ARG A 92 -9.24 -0.91 1.70
CA ARG A 92 -9.68 -2.05 2.51
C ARG A 92 -9.10 -3.33 1.95
N TYR A 93 -8.93 -4.32 2.81
CA TYR A 93 -8.70 -5.68 2.35
C TYR A 93 -9.93 -6.20 1.61
N ARG A 94 -9.74 -6.74 0.42
CA ARG A 94 -10.74 -7.54 -0.27
C ARG A 94 -10.14 -8.94 -0.42
N SER A 95 -10.82 -9.96 0.11
CA SER A 95 -10.50 -11.33 -0.29
C SER A 95 -11.41 -11.75 -1.44
N ARG A 96 -10.95 -12.65 -2.31
CA ARG A 96 -11.80 -13.30 -3.33
C ARG A 96 -13.03 -14.00 -2.74
N SER A 97 -13.03 -14.31 -1.43
CA SER A 97 -14.13 -14.93 -0.68
C SER A 97 -15.01 -13.93 0.09
N GLY A 98 -14.77 -12.62 0.01
CA GLY A 98 -15.62 -11.60 0.61
C GLY A 98 -15.56 -11.50 2.14
N VAL A 99 -14.63 -12.17 2.81
CA VAL A 99 -14.46 -12.05 4.27
C VAL A 99 -13.78 -10.72 4.59
N VAL A 100 -14.54 -9.82 5.21
CA VAL A 100 -14.11 -8.51 5.70
C VAL A 100 -13.37 -8.70 7.03
N GLY A 101 -12.05 -8.84 6.98
CA GLY A 101 -11.24 -9.03 8.20
C GLY A 101 -9.75 -8.69 8.10
N GLY A 102 -9.25 -8.25 6.93
CA GLY A 102 -7.80 -8.12 6.68
C GLY A 102 -7.18 -6.73 6.90
N GLY A 103 -8.00 -5.74 7.24
CA GLY A 103 -7.56 -4.39 7.61
C GLY A 103 -8.13 -3.26 6.73
N GLU A 104 -8.02 -2.03 7.23
CA GLU A 104 -8.41 -0.79 6.55
C GLU A 104 -7.35 0.29 6.78
N LEU A 105 -7.04 1.07 5.75
CA LEU A 105 -6.22 2.26 5.80
C LEU A 105 -7.01 3.40 5.16
N ARG A 106 -7.31 4.44 5.92
CA ARG A 106 -8.15 5.56 5.47
C ARG A 106 -7.42 6.87 5.71
N CYS A 107 -7.61 7.83 4.83
CA CYS A 107 -7.19 9.20 5.04
C CYS A 107 -8.36 10.16 4.81
N HIS A 108 -8.61 11.05 5.77
CA HIS A 108 -9.58 12.13 5.64
C HIS A 108 -9.00 13.43 6.16
N VAL A 109 -9.44 14.55 5.60
CA VAL A 109 -9.01 15.88 6.04
C VAL A 109 -9.98 16.39 7.10
N ARG A 110 -9.46 16.94 8.20
CA ARG A 110 -10.25 17.68 9.18
C ARG A 110 -9.81 19.13 9.27
N THR A 111 -10.79 19.99 9.46
CA THR A 111 -10.59 21.40 9.75
C THR A 111 -10.70 21.62 11.26
N LEU A 112 -9.65 22.14 11.89
CA LEU A 112 -9.52 22.21 13.34
C LEU A 112 -9.17 23.63 13.81
N PRO A 113 -9.85 24.17 14.84
CA PRO A 113 -9.42 25.39 15.49
C PRO A 113 -8.19 25.10 16.38
N VAL A 114 -7.15 25.92 16.24
CA VAL A 114 -5.92 25.83 17.01
C VAL A 114 -5.63 27.19 17.65
N TRP A 115 -5.38 27.19 18.95
CA TRP A 115 -4.90 28.37 19.66
C TRP A 115 -3.41 28.55 19.39
N THR A 116 -3.02 29.68 18.81
CA THR A 116 -1.61 30.06 18.67
C THR A 116 -1.29 31.09 19.75
N PRO A 117 -0.49 30.74 20.79
CA PRO A 117 -0.05 31.71 21.78
C PRO A 117 0.86 32.76 21.11
N ARG A 118 0.84 33.99 21.62
CA ARG A 118 1.82 35.00 21.21
C ARG A 118 3.22 34.55 21.66
N ALA A 119 4.23 34.76 20.83
CA ALA A 119 5.61 34.43 21.18
C ALA A 119 6.04 35.15 22.48
N GLY A 120 6.70 34.43 23.39
CA GLY A 120 7.15 34.94 24.68
C GLY A 120 6.08 35.04 25.77
N ALA A 121 4.86 34.53 25.50
CA ALA A 121 3.73 34.67 26.40
C ALA A 121 3.51 33.38 27.22
N GLY A 122 3.34 33.51 28.54
CA GLY A 122 3.16 32.38 29.47
C GLY A 122 1.80 31.66 29.34
N ARG A 123 1.53 30.67 30.21
CA ARG A 123 0.21 30.01 30.28
C ARG A 123 -0.88 31.05 30.54
N GLY A 124 -1.95 31.03 29.72
CA GLY A 124 -3.07 31.97 29.80
C GLY A 124 -2.83 33.31 29.08
N ALA A 125 -1.69 33.49 28.42
CA ALA A 125 -1.38 34.74 27.77
C ALA A 125 -2.07 34.91 26.41
N ALA A 126 -2.17 36.18 26.00
CA ALA A 126 -2.82 36.58 24.75
C ALA A 126 -2.28 35.78 23.55
N GLY A 127 -3.19 35.44 22.64
CA GLY A 127 -2.91 34.67 21.44
C GLY A 127 -4.03 34.89 20.44
N ARG A 128 -4.07 34.06 19.41
CA ARG A 128 -5.15 34.10 18.43
C ARG A 128 -5.57 32.69 18.06
N TRP A 129 -6.87 32.53 17.87
CA TRP A 129 -7.40 31.35 17.20
C TRP A 129 -7.03 31.40 15.72
N ARG A 130 -6.60 30.25 15.21
CA ARG A 130 -6.43 30.00 13.78
C ARG A 130 -7.18 28.74 13.43
N VAL A 131 -7.65 28.67 12.20
CA VAL A 131 -8.17 27.43 11.65
C VAL A 131 -7.05 26.77 10.86
N THR A 132 -6.87 25.47 11.05
CA THR A 132 -5.86 24.65 10.35
C THR A 132 -6.53 23.44 9.72
N ARG A 133 -5.88 22.81 8.75
CA ARG A 133 -6.34 21.54 8.16
C ARG A 133 -5.31 20.44 8.40
N ARG A 134 -5.76 19.26 8.79
CA ARG A 134 -4.88 18.10 9.01
C ARG A 134 -5.44 16.86 8.33
N ALA A 135 -4.56 16.09 7.71
CA ALA A 135 -4.89 14.76 7.23
C ALA A 135 -4.79 13.79 8.41
N LEU A 136 -5.88 13.08 8.67
CA LEU A 136 -5.95 11.99 9.63
C LEU A 136 -5.80 10.69 8.85
N VAL A 137 -4.65 10.04 9.01
CA VAL A 137 -4.43 8.70 8.47
C VAL A 137 -4.73 7.71 9.57
N GLU A 138 -5.76 6.89 9.34
CA GLU A 138 -6.22 5.88 10.29
C GLU A 138 -6.00 4.50 9.71
N ALA A 139 -5.54 3.57 10.54
CA ALA A 139 -5.34 2.18 10.15
C ALA A 139 -5.96 1.24 11.17
N TRP A 140 -6.73 0.26 10.69
CA TRP A 140 -7.32 -0.80 11.49
C TRP A 140 -6.79 -2.15 11.03
N GLY A 141 -6.18 -2.90 11.93
CA GLY A 141 -5.81 -4.29 11.72
C GLY A 141 -6.91 -5.25 12.17
N GLY A 142 -6.68 -6.55 12.01
CA GLY A 142 -7.63 -7.60 12.45
C GLY A 142 -7.91 -7.59 13.97
N GLU A 143 -7.01 -7.01 14.79
CA GLU A 143 -7.04 -7.08 16.26
C GLU A 143 -7.47 -5.77 16.97
N ARG A 144 -8.39 -5.02 16.38
CA ARG A 144 -9.20 -3.93 17.01
C ARG A 144 -8.50 -2.64 17.48
N VAL A 145 -7.20 -2.60 17.76
CA VAL A 145 -6.54 -1.33 18.18
C VAL A 145 -6.21 -0.48 16.96
N GLY A 146 -7.07 0.47 16.62
CA GLY A 146 -6.85 1.42 15.53
C GLY A 146 -5.66 2.35 15.78
N LEU A 147 -4.88 2.61 14.74
CA LEU A 147 -3.79 3.57 14.72
C LEU A 147 -4.26 4.86 14.06
N ARG A 148 -3.73 5.99 14.52
CA ARG A 148 -3.98 7.30 13.92
C ARG A 148 -2.70 8.11 13.85
N ALA A 149 -2.39 8.63 12.68
CA ALA A 149 -1.39 9.67 12.45
C ALA A 149 -2.08 10.97 12.02
N VAL A 150 -1.52 12.11 12.43
CA VAL A 150 -2.03 13.45 12.11
C VAL A 150 -0.94 14.16 11.32
N LEU A 151 -1.25 14.52 10.07
CA LEU A 151 -0.27 15.05 9.13
C LEU A 151 -0.68 16.45 8.65
N THR A 152 0.31 17.31 8.45
CA THR A 152 0.18 18.47 7.55
C THR A 152 0.06 18.00 6.11
N SER A 153 -0.32 18.89 5.18
CA SER A 153 -0.31 18.54 3.77
C SER A 153 1.10 18.26 3.26
N GLY A 154 2.14 18.86 3.86
CA GLY A 154 3.53 18.63 3.50
C GLY A 154 4.03 17.27 3.94
N GLU A 155 3.69 16.85 5.15
CA GLU A 155 3.99 15.51 5.64
C GLU A 155 3.22 14.44 4.84
N LEU A 156 1.96 14.69 4.50
CA LEU A 156 1.19 13.81 3.62
C LEU A 156 1.81 13.72 2.24
N ALA A 157 2.25 14.83 1.64
CA ALA A 157 2.90 14.85 0.34
C ALA A 157 4.20 14.01 0.36
N ALA A 158 5.06 14.23 1.36
CA ALA A 158 6.29 13.47 1.51
C ALA A 158 6.04 11.96 1.69
N PHE A 159 5.01 11.60 2.46
CA PHE A 159 4.59 10.21 2.62
C PHE A 159 4.13 9.61 1.28
N LEU A 160 3.24 10.30 0.55
CA LEU A 160 2.72 9.84 -0.73
C LEU A 160 3.80 9.73 -1.80
N ASP A 161 4.69 10.71 -1.91
CA ASP A 161 5.80 10.72 -2.88
C ASP A 161 6.74 9.53 -2.61
N GLY A 162 7.09 9.29 -1.34
CA GLY A 162 7.89 8.13 -0.95
C GLY A 162 7.20 6.80 -1.29
N LEU A 163 5.89 6.70 -1.02
CA LEU A 163 5.12 5.49 -1.32
C LEU A 163 4.98 5.25 -2.84
N VAL A 164 4.75 6.31 -3.62
CA VAL A 164 4.68 6.23 -5.08
C VAL A 164 6.02 5.81 -5.68
N GLY A 165 7.13 6.36 -5.19
CA GLY A 165 8.47 5.93 -5.61
C GLY A 165 8.69 4.43 -5.37
N GLU A 166 8.32 3.93 -4.19
CA GLU A 166 8.41 2.49 -3.87
C GLU A 166 7.49 1.63 -4.78
N VAL A 167 6.29 2.12 -5.12
CA VAL A 167 5.37 1.46 -6.07
C VAL A 167 5.98 1.38 -7.47
N GLU A 168 6.52 2.48 -7.97
CA GLU A 168 7.14 2.56 -9.30
C GLU A 168 8.36 1.64 -9.38
N GLU A 169 9.18 1.58 -8.33
CA GLU A 169 10.28 0.63 -8.20
C GLU A 169 9.79 -0.81 -8.24
N CYS A 170 8.74 -1.18 -7.49
CA CYS A 170 8.18 -2.53 -7.51
C CYS A 170 7.70 -2.95 -8.92
N LEU A 171 6.99 -2.07 -9.61
CA LEU A 171 6.44 -2.35 -10.93
C LEU A 171 7.54 -2.38 -12.01
N THR A 172 8.57 -1.54 -11.89
CA THR A 172 9.68 -1.47 -12.86
C THR A 172 10.69 -2.60 -12.68
N ALA A 173 11.06 -2.92 -11.43
CA ALA A 173 12.06 -3.95 -11.12
C ALA A 173 11.63 -5.34 -11.60
N ALA A 174 10.33 -5.59 -11.65
CA ALA A 174 9.78 -6.86 -12.08
C ALA A 174 9.41 -6.94 -13.58
N GLY A 175 9.36 -5.80 -14.28
CA GLY A 175 9.26 -5.73 -15.74
C GLY A 175 10.59 -5.95 -16.47
N ARG A 176 11.71 -6.07 -15.74
CA ARG A 176 13.01 -6.41 -16.33
C ARG A 176 13.04 -7.92 -16.58
N PRO A 177 13.10 -8.41 -17.83
CA PRO A 177 13.36 -9.83 -18.06
C PRO A 177 14.69 -10.17 -17.39
N ARG A 178 14.72 -11.24 -16.59
CA ARG A 178 15.98 -11.86 -16.15
C ARG A 178 16.71 -12.35 -17.40
N GLY A 179 17.48 -11.47 -18.03
CA GLY A 179 18.39 -11.79 -19.11
C GLY A 179 19.39 -12.83 -18.61
N GLY A 180 19.31 -14.03 -19.15
CA GLY A 180 20.09 -15.18 -18.71
C GLY A 180 21.59 -14.99 -18.89
N ARG A 181 22.35 -15.54 -17.94
CA ARG A 181 23.65 -16.19 -18.16
C ARG A 181 23.83 -17.24 -17.07
N GLY A 182 23.82 -18.51 -17.49
CA GLY A 182 24.03 -19.65 -16.61
C GLY A 182 23.65 -20.96 -17.29
N ASN A 183 24.31 -21.27 -18.41
CA ASN A 183 24.37 -22.64 -18.93
C ASN A 183 24.76 -23.58 -17.79
N ILE A 184 23.83 -24.44 -17.37
CA ILE A 184 24.18 -25.76 -16.83
C ILE A 184 23.74 -26.77 -17.88
N ALA A 185 24.48 -26.79 -18.99
CA ALA A 185 24.64 -28.03 -19.74
C ALA A 185 25.43 -28.97 -18.82
N GLY A 186 24.70 -29.83 -18.13
CA GLY A 186 25.22 -30.73 -17.12
C GLY A 186 24.39 -32.00 -17.02
N ARG A 187 24.42 -32.79 -18.10
CA ARG A 187 24.48 -34.26 -18.03
C ARG A 187 23.26 -34.98 -17.43
N LEU A 188 22.23 -35.18 -18.26
CA LEU A 188 21.36 -36.35 -18.12
C LEU A 188 22.15 -37.60 -18.57
N PRO A 189 22.34 -38.64 -17.73
CA PRO A 189 22.83 -39.93 -18.20
C PRO A 189 21.74 -40.62 -19.03
N GLY A 190 22.17 -41.10 -20.20
CA GLY A 190 21.33 -41.62 -21.27
C GLY A 190 20.51 -42.86 -20.92
N LYS A 191 19.37 -42.95 -21.60
CA LYS A 191 18.67 -44.21 -21.88
C LYS A 191 19.59 -45.11 -22.69
N ALA A 192 20.01 -46.23 -22.11
CA ALA A 192 20.36 -47.41 -22.90
C ALA A 192 19.06 -48.07 -23.35
N ALA A 193 18.93 -48.22 -24.67
CA ALA A 193 18.00 -49.15 -25.26
C ALA A 193 18.55 -50.56 -25.04
N ASP A 194 17.70 -51.48 -24.59
CA ASP A 194 17.90 -52.90 -24.84
C ASP A 194 16.64 -53.47 -25.46
N THR A 195 16.88 -54.25 -26.50
CA THR A 195 15.90 -54.78 -27.46
C THR A 195 15.91 -56.29 -27.30
N ALA A 196 14.79 -56.89 -26.90
CA ALA A 196 14.45 -58.31 -27.11
C ALA A 196 12.94 -58.45 -26.81
N SER A 197 12.07 -58.53 -27.81
CA SER A 197 11.72 -59.70 -28.62
C SER A 197 10.84 -60.74 -27.89
N MET A 198 9.61 -60.86 -28.43
CA MET A 198 8.75 -62.05 -28.51
C MET A 198 8.38 -62.83 -27.23
N ALA A 199 7.07 -62.81 -26.90
CA ALA A 199 6.22 -63.99 -27.07
C ALA A 199 4.73 -63.63 -27.00
N GLN A 200 3.99 -64.14 -27.98
CA GLN A 200 2.53 -64.28 -28.01
C GLN A 200 2.09 -65.35 -26.98
N THR A 201 0.92 -65.18 -26.37
CA THR A 201 -0.21 -66.13 -26.41
C THR A 201 -1.43 -65.56 -25.67
N GLY A 202 -2.62 -65.89 -26.17
CA GLY A 202 -3.91 -65.35 -25.76
C GLY A 202 -4.54 -66.00 -24.50
N PRO A 203 -5.86 -65.81 -24.31
CA PRO A 203 -6.55 -65.93 -23.02
C PRO A 203 -7.38 -67.20 -22.88
N GLU A 204 -7.41 -67.83 -21.69
CA GLU A 204 -8.45 -68.73 -21.17
C GLU A 204 -8.39 -68.63 -19.63
N GLY A 205 -9.44 -68.36 -18.86
CA GLY A 205 -10.66 -69.17 -18.73
C GLY A 205 -10.44 -70.19 -17.59
N GLY A 206 -11.14 -70.04 -16.46
CA GLY A 206 -11.11 -71.06 -15.42
C GLY A 206 -11.57 -70.63 -14.03
N ASP A 207 -12.83 -70.95 -13.72
CA ASP A 207 -13.38 -71.16 -12.38
C ASP A 207 -12.44 -71.94 -11.45
N ASN A 208 -12.41 -71.58 -10.16
CA ASN A 208 -12.75 -72.57 -9.13
C ASN A 208 -13.02 -72.00 -7.74
N CYS A 209 -14.00 -72.64 -7.11
CA CYS A 209 -14.48 -72.60 -5.74
C CYS A 209 -13.39 -72.66 -4.66
N VAL A 210 -13.59 -71.95 -3.55
CA VAL A 210 -13.81 -72.50 -2.18
C VAL A 210 -14.74 -71.55 -1.43
#